data_AF-A0ABD3RWE6-F1
#
_entry.id   AF-A0ABD3RWE6-F1
#
_cell.length_a   1.000
_cell.length_b   1.000
_cell.length_c   1.000
_cell.angle_alpha   90.00
_cell.angle_beta   90.00
_cell.angle_gamma   90.00
#
_symmetry.space_group_name_H-M   'P 1'
#
loop_
_entity.id
_entity.type
_entity.pdbx_description
1 polymer ?
#
loop_
_entity_poly.entity_id
_entity_poly.type
_entity_poly.pdbx_seq_one_letter_code
_entity_poly.pdbx_strand_id
1 'polypeptide(L)'
;MPARLFHFLLLLTTLSTSEFAHAFIVRPASGLITLDPTYPPSWGIRLRSVPRSTTEGGDESENENENENDENDDDDLPPLESDELFLERFRRRRNRVASSIDIVRSTRPPSPHIDDPRDVVSAILDGLRCPHSPVPYFGYEVLYMTSTTRWQEVLRRSVGASTTTTTTTTMTNATYGTSTTTTVDDGLVCRALGSSIERPGNQFKILVRSGMNVDSESSSSSSSSSSNSANGIDGRYVVEYPHDALDYYDGSAWLECRLRDGVSDALLAVLGWSMKRRDDDGAWLVDGIDWQDFREDYRPGIGREEWERICG
;
A
#
# COMPACT_ATOMS: atom_id res chain seq x y z
N MET A 1 18.16 57.27 4.09
CA MET A 1 17.13 56.62 4.91
C MET A 1 17.30 55.11 4.76
N PRO A 2 17.62 54.38 5.83
CA PRO A 2 18.16 53.02 5.71
C PRO A 2 17.07 51.94 5.71
N ALA A 3 17.28 50.94 4.87
CA ALA A 3 16.49 49.73 4.75
C ALA A 3 16.62 48.85 6.01
N ARG A 4 15.48 48.40 6.53
CA ARG A 4 15.43 47.43 7.64
C ARG A 4 15.65 46.01 7.09
N LEU A 5 16.86 45.49 7.29
CA LEU A 5 17.13 44.05 7.28
C LEU A 5 16.45 43.43 8.51
N PHE A 6 15.50 42.53 8.30
CA PHE A 6 15.04 41.61 9.35
C PHE A 6 15.96 40.38 9.34
N HIS A 7 16.89 40.33 10.28
CA HIS A 7 17.57 39.10 10.69
C HIS A 7 16.68 38.36 11.68
N PHE A 8 16.25 37.14 11.33
CA PHE A 8 15.70 36.20 12.29
C PHE A 8 16.87 35.41 12.90
N LEU A 9 17.19 35.78 14.15
CA LEU A 9 18.12 35.10 15.04
C LEU A 9 17.31 34.06 15.84
N LEU A 10 17.58 32.77 15.69
CA LEU A 10 16.98 31.76 16.56
C LEU A 10 17.93 31.47 17.73
N LEU A 11 17.49 31.83 18.94
CA LEU A 11 18.11 31.52 20.22
C LEU A 11 18.10 30.00 20.46
N LEU A 12 19.28 29.43 20.70
CA LEU A 12 19.42 28.14 21.40
C LEU A 12 19.31 28.39 22.91
N THR A 13 18.16 28.06 23.48
CA THR A 13 18.03 27.85 24.93
C THR A 13 17.88 26.36 25.21
N THR A 14 18.92 25.82 25.83
CA THR A 14 18.96 24.54 26.54
C THR A 14 17.94 24.50 27.67
N LEU A 15 17.10 23.46 27.73
CA LEU A 15 16.45 22.83 28.90
C LEU A 15 15.44 21.80 28.34
N SER A 16 15.72 20.50 28.41
CA SER A 16 15.26 19.59 29.48
C SER A 16 14.10 18.68 29.02
N THR A 17 14.44 17.43 28.68
CA THR A 17 13.65 16.19 28.80
C THR A 17 12.12 16.25 28.52
N SER A 18 11.73 16.12 27.25
CA SER A 18 10.61 15.25 26.85
C SER A 18 10.76 14.89 25.36
N GLU A 19 11.01 13.61 25.07
CA GLU A 19 11.16 13.11 23.70
C GLU A 19 9.78 12.79 23.12
N PHE A 20 9.11 13.81 22.58
CA PHE A 20 8.20 13.65 21.44
C PHE A 20 8.85 14.34 20.24
N ALA A 21 9.64 13.56 19.49
CA ALA A 21 10.17 14.02 18.22
C ALA A 21 9.05 14.09 17.19
N HIS A 22 8.40 15.25 17.09
CA HIS A 22 7.77 15.64 15.83
C HIS A 22 8.90 15.86 14.82
N ALA A 23 9.18 14.85 14.01
CA ALA A 23 10.08 14.98 12.87
C ALA A 23 9.42 15.90 11.83
N PHE A 24 9.64 17.21 11.95
CA PHE A 24 9.42 18.14 10.86
C PHE A 24 10.66 18.14 9.98
N ILE A 25 10.56 17.49 8.81
CA ILE A 25 11.56 17.64 7.76
C ILE A 25 11.29 18.97 7.06
N VAL A 26 12.04 20.00 7.45
CA VAL A 26 12.09 21.27 6.72
C VAL A 26 12.95 21.06 5.48
N ARG A 27 12.37 21.17 4.29
CA ARG A 27 13.10 21.12 3.03
C ARG A 27 14.09 22.30 2.91
N PRO A 28 15.31 22.10 2.37
CA PRO A 28 16.10 23.21 1.84
C PRO A 28 15.39 23.80 0.61
N ALA A 29 15.37 25.13 0.53
CA ALA A 29 14.76 25.87 -0.57
C ALA A 29 15.31 25.39 -1.93
N SER A 30 14.38 25.15 -2.86
CA SER A 30 14.61 24.71 -4.23
C SER A 30 15.70 25.53 -4.90
N GLY A 31 16.82 24.89 -5.24
CA GLY A 31 17.81 25.45 -6.16
C GLY A 31 17.15 25.57 -7.54
N LEU A 32 17.12 26.78 -8.07
CA LEU A 32 16.54 27.11 -9.37
C LEU A 32 17.44 26.53 -10.48
N ILE A 33 17.12 25.32 -10.96
CA ILE A 33 17.79 24.71 -12.11
C ILE A 33 17.29 25.41 -13.36
N THR A 34 18.16 26.18 -14.01
CA THR A 34 17.88 26.84 -15.28
C THR A 34 18.12 25.83 -16.40
N LEU A 35 17.06 25.34 -17.04
CA LEU A 35 17.17 24.45 -18.20
C LEU A 35 17.37 25.26 -19.49
N ASP A 36 18.35 24.82 -20.28
CA ASP A 36 18.77 25.39 -21.57
C ASP A 36 17.72 25.15 -22.67
N PRO A 37 17.23 26.17 -23.42
CA PRO A 37 16.06 26.03 -24.30
C PRO A 37 16.36 25.56 -25.74
N THR A 38 17.49 24.90 -26.03
CA THR A 38 17.90 24.62 -27.42
C THR A 38 17.55 23.23 -27.98
N TYR A 39 16.35 22.70 -27.73
CA TYR A 39 15.86 21.53 -28.49
C TYR A 39 14.38 21.66 -28.89
N PRO A 40 14.05 21.59 -30.20
CA PRO A 40 12.66 21.55 -30.65
C PRO A 40 12.05 20.15 -30.46
N PRO A 41 10.76 20.03 -30.08
CA PRO A 41 10.09 18.74 -29.97
C PRO A 41 9.60 18.27 -31.35
N SER A 42 10.26 17.27 -31.92
CA SER A 42 9.68 16.48 -33.02
C SER A 42 9.05 15.20 -32.48
N TRP A 43 7.77 15.28 -32.09
CA TRP A 43 6.97 14.10 -31.76
C TRP A 43 6.04 13.78 -32.93
N GLY A 44 6.38 12.71 -33.66
CA GLY A 44 5.52 12.06 -34.63
C GLY A 44 5.51 10.56 -34.36
N ILE A 45 4.81 10.13 -33.30
CA ILE A 45 4.58 8.71 -33.05
C ILE A 45 3.45 8.24 -33.96
N ARG A 46 3.85 7.62 -35.07
CA ARG A 46 2.97 6.91 -36.00
C ARG A 46 2.71 5.53 -35.41
N LEU A 47 1.56 5.33 -34.76
CA LEU A 47 1.10 4.01 -34.35
C LEU A 47 0.87 3.15 -35.59
N ARG A 48 1.74 2.17 -35.82
CA ARG A 48 1.48 1.08 -36.77
C ARG A 48 0.48 0.14 -36.10
N SER A 49 -0.72 0.08 -36.65
CA SER A 49 -1.68 -0.99 -36.38
C SER A 49 -1.07 -2.33 -36.78
N VAL A 50 -0.85 -3.21 -35.80
CA VAL A 50 -0.51 -4.61 -36.03
C VAL A 50 -1.81 -5.33 -36.41
N PRO A 51 -1.88 -6.04 -37.55
CA PRO A 51 -3.06 -6.82 -37.90
C PRO A 51 -3.18 -8.01 -36.94
N ARG A 52 -4.35 -8.11 -36.30
CA ARG A 52 -4.73 -9.21 -35.41
C ARG A 52 -5.04 -10.42 -36.29
N SER A 53 -4.19 -11.45 -36.24
CA SER A 53 -4.47 -12.75 -36.83
C SER A 53 -5.60 -13.41 -36.05
N THR A 54 -6.74 -13.59 -36.71
CA THR A 54 -7.82 -14.49 -36.33
C THR A 54 -7.30 -15.92 -36.33
N THR A 55 -7.09 -16.48 -35.15
CA THR A 55 -7.01 -17.92 -34.95
C THR A 55 -8.33 -18.33 -34.33
N GLU A 56 -9.20 -18.90 -35.17
CA GLU A 56 -10.36 -19.68 -34.76
C GLU A 56 -9.86 -20.84 -33.89
N GLY A 57 -10.33 -20.91 -32.64
CA GLY A 57 -9.98 -21.96 -31.70
C GLY A 57 -11.20 -22.28 -30.85
N GLY A 58 -11.68 -23.52 -31.01
CA GLY A 58 -12.93 -24.09 -30.51
C GLY A 58 -13.35 -23.69 -29.10
N ASP A 59 -14.61 -23.27 -29.04
CA ASP A 59 -15.41 -23.08 -27.85
C ASP A 59 -15.95 -24.46 -27.43
N GLU A 60 -15.24 -25.14 -26.53
CA GLU A 60 -15.75 -26.33 -25.81
C GLU A 60 -16.03 -25.92 -24.36
N SER A 61 -17.15 -25.23 -24.18
CA SER A 61 -17.74 -24.98 -22.86
C SER A 61 -18.43 -26.25 -22.37
N GLU A 62 -17.70 -27.11 -21.67
CA GLU A 62 -18.27 -28.20 -20.87
C GLU A 62 -19.06 -27.58 -19.71
N ASN A 63 -20.37 -27.51 -19.91
CA ASN A 63 -21.35 -27.00 -18.99
C ASN A 63 -21.78 -28.16 -18.07
N GLU A 64 -20.98 -28.44 -17.03
CA GLU A 64 -21.32 -29.40 -15.97
C GLU A 64 -22.40 -28.81 -15.05
N ASN A 65 -23.63 -28.86 -15.54
CA ASN A 65 -24.84 -28.64 -14.75
C ASN A 65 -25.17 -29.96 -14.03
N GLU A 66 -24.50 -30.20 -12.90
CA GLU A 66 -24.84 -31.32 -12.02
C GLU A 66 -26.13 -31.00 -11.27
N ASN A 67 -27.17 -31.72 -11.68
CA ASN A 67 -28.53 -31.70 -11.19
C ASN A 67 -28.58 -32.53 -9.89
N GLU A 68 -28.57 -31.90 -8.72
CA GLU A 68 -28.80 -32.59 -7.44
C GLU A 68 -30.31 -32.79 -7.22
N ASN A 69 -30.84 -33.88 -7.78
CA ASN A 69 -31.96 -34.60 -7.19
C ASN A 69 -31.38 -35.52 -6.11
N ASP A 70 -31.81 -35.39 -4.86
CA ASP A 70 -31.90 -36.57 -4.01
C ASP A 70 -33.05 -36.43 -3.00
N GLU A 71 -34.03 -37.29 -3.22
CA GLU A 71 -35.15 -37.55 -2.32
C GLU A 71 -34.68 -38.53 -1.22
N ASN A 72 -35.15 -38.27 0.01
CA ASN A 72 -35.45 -39.24 1.06
C ASN A 72 -34.59 -40.52 1.14
N ASP A 73 -33.73 -40.61 2.15
CA ASP A 73 -33.47 -41.89 2.81
C ASP A 73 -33.19 -41.71 4.30
N ASP A 74 -33.73 -42.67 5.03
CA ASP A 74 -33.97 -42.75 6.47
C ASP A 74 -32.69 -42.81 7.33
N ASP A 75 -32.90 -42.57 8.63
CA ASP A 75 -31.96 -42.51 9.76
C ASP A 75 -31.00 -43.73 9.89
N ASP A 76 -29.96 -43.81 9.06
CA ASP A 76 -28.79 -44.66 9.25
C ASP A 76 -27.56 -43.80 9.60
N LEU A 77 -27.00 -44.00 10.80
CA LEU A 77 -25.82 -43.26 11.26
C LEU A 77 -24.64 -43.49 10.29
N PRO A 78 -24.09 -42.44 9.67
CA PRO A 78 -23.09 -42.60 8.62
C PRO A 78 -21.80 -43.22 9.19
N PRO A 79 -21.13 -44.10 8.42
CA PRO A 79 -19.87 -44.70 8.81
C PRO A 79 -18.78 -43.63 8.97
N LEU A 80 -17.84 -43.89 9.88
CA LEU A 80 -16.67 -43.06 10.23
C LEU A 80 -15.75 -42.69 9.03
N GLU A 81 -16.01 -43.20 7.82
CA GLU A 81 -15.34 -42.80 6.57
C GLU A 81 -15.68 -41.36 6.14
N SER A 82 -16.78 -40.79 6.65
CA SER A 82 -17.18 -39.40 6.42
C SER A 82 -16.17 -38.37 6.95
N ASP A 83 -15.44 -38.70 8.03
CA ASP A 83 -14.46 -37.80 8.64
C ASP A 83 -13.18 -37.64 7.81
N GLU A 84 -12.75 -38.71 7.12
CA GLU A 84 -11.54 -38.66 6.28
C GLU A 84 -11.75 -37.81 5.03
N LEU A 85 -12.91 -37.95 4.38
CA LEU A 85 -13.31 -37.12 3.24
C LEU A 85 -13.45 -35.65 3.63
N PHE A 86 -13.94 -35.36 4.84
CA PHE A 86 -14.01 -33.98 5.35
C PHE A 86 -12.61 -33.38 5.56
N LEU A 87 -11.71 -34.11 6.23
CA LEU A 87 -10.33 -33.66 6.46
C LEU A 87 -9.58 -33.43 5.15
N GLU A 88 -9.78 -34.29 4.16
CA GLU A 88 -9.18 -34.13 2.83
C GLU A 88 -9.74 -32.91 2.08
N ARG A 89 -11.06 -32.69 2.09
CA ARG A 89 -11.68 -31.47 1.52
C ARG A 89 -11.15 -30.21 2.21
N PHE A 90 -11.02 -30.23 3.54
CA PHE A 90 -10.45 -29.13 4.32
C PHE A 90 -9.00 -28.86 3.95
N ARG A 91 -8.14 -29.89 3.86
CA ARG A 91 -6.74 -29.77 3.42
C ARG A 91 -6.64 -29.18 2.03
N ARG A 92 -7.45 -29.66 1.07
CA ARG A 92 -7.49 -29.10 -0.30
C ARG A 92 -7.89 -27.64 -0.31
N ARG A 93 -8.94 -27.26 0.45
CA ARG A 93 -9.36 -25.85 0.55
C ARG A 93 -8.27 -24.98 1.16
N ARG A 94 -7.65 -25.44 2.26
CA ARG A 94 -6.54 -24.75 2.92
C ARG A 94 -5.36 -24.57 1.96
N ASN A 95 -4.97 -25.61 1.22
CA ASN A 95 -3.86 -25.55 0.28
C ASN A 95 -4.17 -24.65 -0.93
N ARG A 96 -5.42 -24.63 -1.41
CA ARG A 96 -5.87 -23.67 -2.45
C ARG A 96 -5.78 -22.22 -1.97
N VAL A 97 -6.20 -21.95 -0.73
CA VAL A 97 -6.08 -20.62 -0.13
C VAL A 97 -4.61 -20.24 0.12
N ALA A 98 -3.80 -21.17 0.62
CA ALA A 98 -2.36 -20.92 0.83
C ALA A 98 -1.64 -20.61 -0.48
N SER A 99 -1.86 -21.42 -1.53
CA SER A 99 -1.27 -21.19 -2.85
C SER A 99 -1.73 -19.88 -3.48
N SER A 100 -3.01 -19.49 -3.33
CA SER A 100 -3.46 -18.19 -3.83
C SER A 100 -2.82 -17.03 -3.08
N ILE A 101 -2.62 -17.14 -1.76
CA ILE A 101 -1.88 -16.16 -0.96
C ILE A 101 -0.42 -16.07 -1.43
N ASP A 102 0.23 -17.19 -1.70
CA ASP A 102 1.63 -17.21 -2.13
C ASP A 102 1.81 -16.56 -3.52
N ILE A 103 0.88 -16.79 -4.45
CA ILE A 103 0.85 -16.12 -5.76
C ILE A 103 0.66 -14.61 -5.60
N VAL A 104 -0.23 -14.20 -4.69
CA VAL A 104 -0.47 -12.79 -4.40
C VAL A 104 0.73 -12.15 -3.71
N ARG A 105 1.52 -12.91 -2.94
CA ARG A 105 2.75 -12.42 -2.29
C ARG A 105 3.90 -12.30 -3.27
N SER A 106 4.08 -13.24 -4.18
CA SER A 106 5.19 -13.22 -5.16
C SER A 106 5.08 -12.10 -6.18
N THR A 107 3.86 -11.61 -6.43
CA THR A 107 3.58 -10.49 -7.34
C THR A 107 3.66 -9.12 -6.67
N ARG A 108 3.80 -9.07 -5.34
CA ARG A 108 3.78 -7.82 -4.58
C ARG A 108 5.17 -7.34 -4.20
N PRO A 109 5.32 -6.03 -3.96
CA PRO A 109 6.58 -5.50 -3.52
C PRO A 109 6.93 -6.04 -2.10
N PRO A 110 8.22 -6.23 -1.78
CA PRO A 110 9.38 -5.96 -2.64
C PRO A 110 9.57 -7.09 -3.66
N SER A 111 9.43 -6.75 -4.95
CA SER A 111 9.63 -7.67 -6.07
C SER A 111 10.60 -7.03 -7.04
N PRO A 112 11.66 -7.75 -7.46
CA PRO A 112 12.65 -7.24 -8.40
C PRO A 112 12.09 -7.07 -9.82
N HIS A 113 10.86 -7.54 -10.07
CA HIS A 113 10.20 -7.44 -11.38
C HIS A 113 9.42 -6.13 -11.57
N ILE A 114 9.35 -5.29 -10.54
CA ILE A 114 8.66 -3.99 -10.60
C ILE A 114 9.72 -2.90 -10.79
N ASP A 115 9.93 -2.51 -12.04
CA ASP A 115 10.96 -1.52 -12.41
C ASP A 115 10.54 -0.08 -12.09
N ASP A 116 9.23 0.24 -12.21
CA ASP A 116 8.71 1.58 -11.95
C ASP A 116 8.35 1.76 -10.45
N PRO A 117 8.96 2.72 -9.74
CA PRO A 117 8.59 3.03 -8.36
C PRO A 117 7.09 3.39 -8.18
N ARG A 118 6.42 3.90 -9.23
CA ARG A 118 4.98 4.17 -9.21
C ARG A 118 4.14 2.93 -9.00
N ASP A 119 4.51 1.82 -9.62
CA ASP A 119 3.79 0.55 -9.49
C ASP A 119 3.96 -0.02 -8.08
N VAL A 120 5.15 0.18 -7.47
CA VAL A 120 5.40 -0.18 -6.07
C VAL A 120 4.52 0.63 -5.11
N VAL A 121 4.49 1.95 -5.25
CA VAL A 121 3.66 2.83 -4.41
C VAL A 121 2.17 2.54 -4.61
N SER A 122 1.73 2.31 -5.85
CA SER A 122 0.35 1.92 -6.14
C SER A 122 -0.01 0.60 -5.45
N ALA A 123 0.85 -0.41 -5.54
CA ALA A 123 0.63 -1.70 -4.89
C ALA A 123 0.60 -1.61 -3.35
N ILE A 124 1.41 -0.74 -2.75
CA ILE A 124 1.38 -0.46 -1.31
C ILE A 124 0.06 0.20 -0.93
N LEU A 125 -0.35 1.26 -1.64
CA LEU A 125 -1.60 1.97 -1.39
C LEU A 125 -2.82 1.06 -1.59
N ASP A 126 -2.81 0.22 -2.61
CA ASP A 126 -3.85 -0.79 -2.84
C ASP A 126 -3.90 -1.85 -1.75
N GLY A 127 -2.74 -2.26 -1.23
CA GLY A 127 -2.64 -3.11 -0.04
C GLY A 127 -3.26 -2.44 1.20
N LEU A 128 -2.95 -1.17 1.43
CA LEU A 128 -3.47 -0.41 2.57
C LEU A 128 -4.97 -0.10 2.46
N ARG A 129 -5.52 0.04 1.25
CA ARG A 129 -6.97 0.17 1.03
C ARG A 129 -7.75 -1.05 1.50
N CYS A 130 -7.14 -2.24 1.41
CA CYS A 130 -7.75 -3.51 1.81
C CYS A 130 -6.83 -4.26 2.77
N PRO A 131 -6.55 -3.70 3.97
CA PRO A 131 -5.42 -4.12 4.78
C PRO A 131 -5.57 -5.53 5.37
N HIS A 132 -6.78 -6.09 5.39
CA HIS A 132 -7.07 -7.43 5.91
C HIS A 132 -7.44 -8.46 4.82
N SER A 133 -7.18 -8.15 3.54
CA SER A 133 -7.42 -9.07 2.43
C SER A 133 -6.12 -9.33 1.65
N PRO A 134 -5.77 -10.59 1.32
CA PRO A 134 -6.54 -11.83 1.55
C PRO A 134 -6.43 -12.41 2.98
N VAL A 135 -5.50 -11.88 3.79
CA VAL A 135 -5.29 -12.29 5.18
C VAL A 135 -5.24 -11.05 6.10
N PRO A 136 -5.49 -11.20 7.41
CA PRO A 136 -5.42 -10.09 8.34
C PRO A 136 -4.06 -9.37 8.30
N TYR A 137 -4.09 -8.04 8.25
CA TYR A 137 -2.93 -7.15 8.31
C TYR A 137 -2.00 -7.22 7.09
N PHE A 138 -2.43 -7.86 6.01
CA PHE A 138 -1.70 -7.95 4.75
C PHE A 138 -1.20 -6.60 4.23
N GLY A 139 -2.03 -5.55 4.24
CA GLY A 139 -1.61 -4.23 3.74
C GLY A 139 -0.46 -3.62 4.55
N TYR A 140 -0.47 -3.83 5.87
CA TYR A 140 0.59 -3.37 6.77
C TYR A 140 1.86 -4.20 6.62
N GLU A 141 1.71 -5.52 6.38
CA GLU A 141 2.82 -6.40 6.03
C GLU A 141 3.51 -5.93 4.75
N VAL A 142 2.76 -5.58 3.70
CA VAL A 142 3.31 -5.05 2.45
C VAL A 142 4.10 -3.76 2.71
N LEU A 143 3.51 -2.78 3.40
CA LEU A 143 4.22 -1.53 3.73
C LEU A 143 5.51 -1.79 4.52
N TYR A 144 5.45 -2.66 5.51
CA TYR A 144 6.60 -2.96 6.38
C TYR A 144 7.70 -3.74 5.63
N MET A 145 7.34 -4.77 4.86
CA MET A 145 8.30 -5.58 4.10
C MET A 145 8.92 -4.83 2.92
N THR A 146 8.20 -3.85 2.36
CA THR A 146 8.72 -2.96 1.31
C THR A 146 9.57 -1.83 1.84
N SER A 147 9.74 -1.70 3.15
CA SER A 147 10.52 -0.60 3.75
C SER A 147 11.99 -0.95 3.88
N THR A 148 12.88 0.03 3.76
CA THR A 148 14.30 -0.13 4.12
C THR A 148 14.43 -0.47 5.61
N THR A 149 15.52 -1.10 6.03
CA THR A 149 15.76 -1.41 7.46
C THR A 149 15.65 -0.16 8.34
N ARG A 150 16.18 0.97 7.84
CA ARG A 150 16.08 2.26 8.51
C ARG A 150 14.62 2.68 8.70
N TRP A 151 13.79 2.57 7.66
CA TRP A 151 12.39 2.96 7.75
C TRP A 151 11.56 1.96 8.57
N GLN A 152 11.87 0.66 8.52
CA GLN A 152 11.28 -0.35 9.40
C GLN A 152 11.53 -0.03 10.88
N GLU A 153 12.72 0.46 11.25
CA GLU A 153 12.96 0.93 12.62
C GLU A 153 12.08 2.11 13.01
N VAL A 154 11.85 3.06 12.10
CA VAL A 154 10.93 4.18 12.32
C VAL A 154 9.52 3.67 12.55
N LEU A 155 9.04 2.74 11.71
CA LEU A 155 7.73 2.10 11.86
C LEU A 155 7.62 1.35 13.20
N ARG A 156 8.65 0.59 13.60
CA ARG A 156 8.71 -0.08 14.90
C ARG A 156 8.63 0.90 16.07
N ARG A 157 9.42 1.97 16.05
CA ARG A 157 9.39 3.00 17.11
C ARG A 157 8.01 3.68 17.19
N SER A 158 7.35 3.90 16.05
CA SER A 158 6.02 4.54 16.01
C SER A 158 4.92 3.74 16.74
N VAL A 159 5.09 2.42 16.86
CA VAL A 159 4.17 1.53 17.59
C VAL A 159 4.71 1.08 18.94
N GLY A 160 5.83 1.66 19.40
CA GLY A 160 6.48 1.31 20.65
C GLY A 160 7.13 -0.08 20.66
N ALA A 161 7.39 -0.68 19.51
CA ALA A 161 8.10 -1.95 19.40
C ALA A 161 9.60 -1.77 19.61
N SER A 162 10.25 -2.75 20.25
CA SER A 162 11.69 -2.69 20.45
C SER A 162 12.44 -2.76 19.11
N THR A 163 13.48 -1.92 18.98
CA THR A 163 14.42 -1.97 17.86
C THR A 163 15.60 -2.89 18.14
N THR A 164 15.72 -3.45 19.35
CA THR A 164 16.78 -4.42 19.62
C THR A 164 16.56 -5.63 18.74
N THR A 165 17.45 -5.77 17.75
CA THR A 165 17.51 -6.87 16.80
C THR A 165 17.41 -8.18 17.57
N THR A 166 16.24 -8.80 17.57
CA THR A 166 16.08 -10.15 18.10
C THR A 166 16.92 -11.04 17.20
N THR A 167 18.14 -11.35 17.64
CA THR A 167 19.12 -12.18 16.92
C THR A 167 18.39 -13.41 16.43
N THR A 168 18.09 -13.44 15.14
CA THR A 168 17.32 -14.51 14.52
C THR A 168 18.13 -15.80 14.71
N THR A 169 17.70 -16.61 15.68
CA THR A 169 18.32 -17.91 15.90
C THR A 169 17.76 -18.82 14.81
N THR A 170 18.43 -18.82 13.66
CA THR A 170 18.08 -19.68 12.53
C THR A 170 18.29 -21.13 12.95
N MET A 171 17.23 -21.76 13.45
CA MET A 171 17.20 -23.21 13.61
C MET A 171 16.98 -23.82 12.23
N THR A 172 18.07 -24.18 11.56
CA THR A 172 18.04 -24.88 10.28
C THR A 172 17.51 -26.30 10.48
N ASN A 173 16.22 -26.52 10.18
CA ASN A 173 15.69 -27.87 9.97
C ASN A 173 16.00 -28.30 8.53
N ALA A 174 16.87 -29.31 8.39
CA ALA A 174 17.52 -29.69 7.13
C ALA A 174 16.62 -30.34 6.05
N THR A 175 15.29 -30.37 6.21
CA THR A 175 14.46 -31.29 5.43
C THR A 175 13.71 -30.66 4.26
N TYR A 176 13.44 -29.34 4.25
CA TYR A 176 12.77 -28.66 3.13
C TYR A 176 13.30 -27.24 2.96
N GLY A 177 13.95 -26.96 1.82
CA GLY A 177 14.74 -25.76 1.55
C GLY A 177 13.96 -24.45 1.31
N THR A 178 12.91 -24.18 2.09
CA THR A 178 12.17 -22.91 2.03
C THR A 178 12.08 -22.31 3.43
N SER A 179 13.07 -21.49 3.79
CA SER A 179 13.10 -20.80 5.09
C SER A 179 12.60 -19.37 4.93
N THR A 180 11.28 -19.19 5.03
CA THR A 180 10.70 -17.85 5.24
C THR A 180 10.80 -17.55 6.73
N THR A 181 11.90 -16.93 7.17
CA THR A 181 12.11 -16.58 8.57
C THR A 181 11.42 -15.25 8.88
N THR A 182 10.10 -15.25 8.92
CA THR A 182 9.36 -14.13 9.53
C THR A 182 9.57 -14.22 11.04
N THR A 183 10.24 -13.22 11.63
CA THR A 183 10.40 -13.22 13.08
C THR A 183 9.02 -13.04 13.72
N VAL A 184 8.74 -13.72 14.83
CA VAL A 184 7.45 -13.61 15.55
C VAL A 184 7.13 -12.13 15.88
N ASP A 185 8.17 -11.30 16.03
CA ASP A 185 8.08 -9.88 16.29
C ASP A 185 7.47 -9.08 15.11
N ASP A 186 7.76 -9.43 13.85
CA ASP A 186 7.27 -8.67 12.70
C ASP A 186 5.74 -8.73 12.57
N GLY A 187 5.14 -9.89 12.87
CA GLY A 187 3.68 -10.06 12.87
C GLY A 187 3.00 -9.21 13.95
N LEU A 188 3.62 -9.09 15.13
CA LEU A 188 3.13 -8.22 16.20
C LEU A 188 3.27 -6.74 15.83
N VAL A 189 4.37 -6.36 15.18
CA VAL A 189 4.58 -4.99 14.66
C VAL A 189 3.51 -4.62 13.64
N CYS A 190 3.24 -5.49 12.65
CA CYS A 190 2.21 -5.22 11.63
C CYS A 190 0.82 -5.09 12.24
N ARG A 191 0.48 -5.91 13.24
CA ARG A 191 -0.78 -5.82 13.97
C ARG A 191 -0.90 -4.51 14.77
N ALA A 192 0.18 -4.11 15.45
CA ALA A 192 0.22 -2.87 16.21
C ALA A 192 0.15 -1.64 15.28
N LEU A 193 0.81 -1.72 14.12
CA LEU A 193 0.76 -0.69 13.08
C LEU A 193 -0.65 -0.55 12.52
N GLY A 194 -1.33 -1.66 12.22
CA GLY A 194 -2.73 -1.64 11.80
C GLY A 194 -3.64 -0.97 12.83
N SER A 195 -3.54 -1.39 14.09
CA SER A 195 -4.29 -0.78 15.19
C SER A 195 -4.02 0.73 15.34
N SER A 196 -2.77 1.15 15.12
CA SER A 196 -2.37 2.55 15.20
C SER A 196 -2.96 3.36 14.04
N ILE A 197 -2.76 2.92 12.79
CA ILE A 197 -3.20 3.62 11.58
C ILE A 197 -4.74 3.68 11.50
N GLU A 198 -5.43 2.60 11.87
CA GLU A 198 -6.90 2.53 11.85
C GLU A 198 -7.58 3.34 12.95
N ARG A 199 -6.80 3.81 13.94
CA ARG A 199 -7.35 4.53 15.09
C ARG A 199 -8.19 5.73 14.63
N PRO A 200 -9.41 5.93 15.17
CA PRO A 200 -10.20 7.13 14.90
C PRO A 200 -9.40 8.40 15.21
N GLY A 201 -9.48 9.38 14.31
CA GLY A 201 -8.69 10.61 14.46
C GLY A 201 -7.21 10.46 14.09
N ASN A 202 -6.76 9.30 13.59
CA ASN A 202 -5.41 9.18 13.05
C ASN A 202 -5.35 9.80 11.65
N GLN A 203 -4.35 10.64 11.46
CA GLN A 203 -4.05 11.34 10.22
C GLN A 203 -3.81 10.35 9.06
N PHE A 204 -3.20 9.18 9.32
CA PHE A 204 -2.97 8.14 8.31
C PHE A 204 -4.20 7.29 7.99
N LYS A 205 -5.31 7.49 8.71
CA LYS A 205 -6.55 6.75 8.50
C LYS A 205 -7.09 6.88 7.07
N ILE A 206 -6.74 7.95 6.34
CA ILE A 206 -7.13 8.09 4.92
C ILE A 206 -6.62 6.94 4.06
N LEU A 207 -5.44 6.40 4.37
CA LEU A 207 -4.80 5.35 3.57
C LEU A 207 -5.56 4.04 3.66
N VAL A 208 -6.21 3.83 4.81
CA VAL A 208 -6.91 2.61 5.14
C VAL A 208 -8.39 2.80 4.93
N ARG A 209 -9.05 1.82 4.33
CA ARG A 209 -10.49 1.75 4.40
C ARG A 209 -10.87 1.42 5.85
N SER A 210 -11.09 2.45 6.66
CA SER A 210 -11.93 2.30 7.84
C SER A 210 -13.18 1.64 7.34
N GLY A 211 -13.54 0.45 7.84
CA GLY A 211 -14.84 -0.13 7.58
C GLY A 211 -15.86 0.94 7.93
N MET A 212 -16.31 1.70 6.94
CA MET A 212 -17.33 2.70 7.13
C MET A 212 -18.50 1.86 7.55
N ASN A 213 -18.84 1.96 8.83
CA ASN A 213 -19.98 1.30 9.42
C ASN A 213 -21.11 1.39 8.40
N VAL A 214 -21.50 0.23 7.87
CA VAL A 214 -22.68 0.06 7.02
C VAL A 214 -23.93 0.13 7.93
N ASP A 215 -23.90 1.04 8.91
CA ASP A 215 -25.01 1.38 9.78
C ASP A 215 -25.88 2.46 9.11
N SER A 216 -25.57 2.85 7.87
CA SER A 216 -26.58 3.44 7.00
C SER A 216 -27.53 2.32 6.57
N GLU A 217 -28.54 2.11 7.40
CA GLU A 217 -29.74 1.29 7.19
C GLU A 217 -30.56 1.73 5.95
N SER A 218 -29.93 1.98 4.80
CA SER A 218 -30.62 2.09 3.52
C SER A 218 -30.90 0.68 3.00
N SER A 219 -31.89 0.08 3.62
CA SER A 219 -32.65 -1.05 3.12
C SER A 219 -33.13 -0.79 1.68
N SER A 220 -32.42 -1.29 0.67
CA SER A 220 -33.06 -1.80 -0.56
C SER A 220 -32.05 -2.33 -1.58
N SER A 221 -32.38 -3.53 -2.08
CA SER A 221 -31.89 -4.21 -3.28
C SER A 221 -30.48 -4.81 -3.25
N SER A 222 -30.45 -6.04 -2.77
CA SER A 222 -29.56 -7.11 -3.21
C SER A 222 -29.57 -7.26 -4.74
N SER A 223 -28.77 -6.47 -5.45
CA SER A 223 -28.35 -6.80 -6.81
C SER A 223 -26.92 -7.31 -6.74
N SER A 224 -26.80 -8.64 -6.64
CA SER A 224 -25.59 -9.43 -6.83
C SER A 224 -25.05 -9.20 -8.24
N SER A 225 -24.39 -8.07 -8.42
CA SER A 225 -23.77 -7.67 -9.68
C SER A 225 -22.30 -8.00 -9.55
N SER A 226 -21.95 -9.23 -9.93
CA SER A 226 -20.58 -9.72 -10.16
C SER A 226 -19.93 -8.86 -11.25
N SER A 227 -19.55 -7.64 -10.89
CA SER A 227 -18.96 -6.68 -11.80
C SER A 227 -17.51 -6.48 -11.38
N ASN A 228 -16.61 -6.98 -12.23
CA ASN A 228 -15.17 -6.73 -12.23
C ASN A 228 -14.84 -5.25 -12.53
N SER A 229 -15.65 -4.32 -12.02
CA SER A 229 -15.51 -2.90 -12.28
C SER A 229 -14.52 -2.29 -11.29
N ALA A 230 -13.24 -2.38 -11.67
CA ALA A 230 -12.29 -1.36 -11.29
C ALA A 230 -12.91 0.01 -11.62
N ASN A 231 -13.13 0.86 -10.59
CA ASN A 231 -13.44 2.30 -10.63
C ASN A 231 -14.83 2.78 -10.17
N GLY A 232 -15.72 1.97 -9.61
CA GLY A 232 -17.08 2.41 -9.28
C GLY A 232 -17.38 2.76 -7.81
N ILE A 233 -17.32 4.05 -7.44
CA ILE A 233 -18.21 4.74 -6.46
C ILE A 233 -18.28 4.13 -5.04
N ASP A 234 -17.15 3.91 -4.38
CA ASP A 234 -17.16 3.33 -3.04
C ASP A 234 -16.23 4.10 -2.10
N GLY A 235 -16.58 5.37 -1.86
CA GLY A 235 -15.94 6.27 -0.88
C GLY A 235 -14.42 6.33 -0.93
N ARG A 236 -13.84 5.97 -2.07
CA ARG A 236 -12.41 5.69 -2.24
C ARG A 236 -11.74 6.91 -2.83
N TYR A 237 -10.57 7.24 -2.29
CA TYR A 237 -9.69 8.19 -2.94
C TYR A 237 -9.15 7.60 -4.25
N VAL A 238 -8.97 8.43 -5.28
CA VAL A 238 -8.20 8.13 -6.49
C VAL A 238 -6.76 8.56 -6.24
N VAL A 239 -5.80 7.77 -6.72
CA VAL A 239 -4.37 8.13 -6.67
C VAL A 239 -4.01 8.78 -8.00
N GLU A 240 -3.48 10.00 -7.94
CA GLU A 240 -2.97 10.74 -9.08
C GLU A 240 -1.46 10.93 -8.93
N TYR A 241 -0.69 10.73 -10.00
CA TYR A 241 0.74 11.01 -10.06
C TYR A 241 0.98 12.23 -10.95
N PRO A 242 1.16 13.43 -10.37
CA PRO A 242 1.29 14.67 -11.15
C PRO A 242 2.59 14.74 -11.96
N HIS A 243 3.62 14.02 -11.51
CA HIS A 243 4.95 14.01 -12.09
C HIS A 243 5.48 12.58 -12.20
N ASP A 244 6.41 12.37 -13.13
CA ASP A 244 7.23 11.16 -13.20
C ASP A 244 8.11 11.02 -11.96
N ALA A 245 8.47 9.78 -11.64
CA ALA A 245 9.41 9.52 -10.57
C ALA A 245 10.75 10.18 -10.89
N LEU A 246 11.28 10.95 -9.94
CA LEU A 246 12.59 11.56 -10.06
C LEU A 246 13.64 10.54 -9.61
N ASP A 247 14.24 9.83 -10.57
CA ASP A 247 15.37 8.93 -10.33
C ASP A 247 16.68 9.74 -10.30
N TYR A 248 17.46 9.58 -9.22
CA TYR A 248 18.73 10.27 -9.03
C TYR A 248 19.94 9.52 -9.60
N TYR A 249 19.75 8.38 -10.28
CA TYR A 249 20.78 7.50 -10.85
C TYR A 249 21.75 6.86 -9.85
N ASP A 250 21.61 7.15 -8.56
CA ASP A 250 22.35 6.52 -7.46
C ASP A 250 21.57 5.37 -6.81
N GLY A 251 20.48 4.94 -7.45
CA GLY A 251 19.55 3.96 -6.92
C GLY A 251 18.54 4.54 -5.92
N SER A 252 18.49 5.86 -5.74
CA SER A 252 17.40 6.53 -5.03
C SER A 252 16.41 7.19 -5.97
N ALA A 253 15.15 7.24 -5.55
CA ALA A 253 14.09 7.91 -6.29
C ALA A 253 13.16 8.70 -5.37
N TRP A 254 12.55 9.73 -5.92
CA TRP A 254 11.49 10.49 -5.27
C TRP A 254 10.21 10.46 -6.10
N LEU A 255 9.08 10.15 -5.47
CA LEU A 255 7.78 10.11 -6.14
C LEU A 255 6.73 10.91 -5.36
N GLU A 256 6.08 11.85 -6.02
CA GLU A 256 4.88 12.53 -5.50
C GLU A 256 3.62 11.77 -5.94
N CYS A 257 2.69 11.54 -5.01
CA CYS A 257 1.34 11.12 -5.34
C CYS A 257 0.29 11.94 -4.58
N ARG A 258 -0.88 12.09 -5.18
CA ARG A 258 -2.01 12.85 -4.65
C ARG A 258 -3.19 11.93 -4.45
N LEU A 259 -3.80 12.01 -3.28
CA LEU A 259 -5.05 11.32 -2.99
C LEU A 259 -6.18 12.32 -3.20
N ARG A 260 -7.07 12.03 -4.14
CA ARG A 260 -8.24 12.85 -4.43
C ARG A 260 -9.51 12.11 -4.11
N ASP A 261 -10.53 12.79 -3.64
CA ASP A 261 -11.83 12.18 -3.44
C ASP A 261 -12.42 11.70 -4.77
N GLY A 262 -12.87 10.44 -4.84
CA GLY A 262 -13.37 9.86 -6.08
C GLY A 262 -14.69 10.44 -6.57
N VAL A 263 -15.43 11.19 -5.73
CA VAL A 263 -16.72 11.79 -6.07
C VAL A 263 -16.60 13.28 -6.37
N SER A 264 -15.99 14.04 -5.46
CA SER A 264 -15.87 15.50 -5.56
C SER A 264 -14.59 15.98 -6.26
N ASP A 265 -13.65 15.07 -6.54
CA ASP A 265 -12.28 15.38 -7.02
C ASP A 265 -11.47 16.26 -6.05
N ALA A 266 -11.96 16.48 -4.83
CA ALA A 266 -11.26 17.30 -3.83
C ALA A 266 -9.92 16.67 -3.45
N LEU A 267 -8.86 17.49 -3.39
CA LEU A 267 -7.55 17.04 -2.91
C LEU A 267 -7.64 16.71 -1.42
N LEU A 268 -7.35 15.46 -1.06
CA LEU A 268 -7.41 14.97 0.31
C LEU A 268 -6.04 14.93 0.97
N ALA A 269 -5.02 14.44 0.25
CA ALA A 269 -3.66 14.38 0.75
C ALA A 269 -2.64 14.45 -0.40
N VAL A 270 -1.44 14.94 -0.11
CA VAL A 270 -0.25 14.82 -0.97
C VAL A 270 0.78 14.01 -0.21
N LEU A 271 1.36 13.00 -0.86
CA LEU A 271 2.41 12.16 -0.30
C LEU A 271 3.65 12.25 -1.16
N GLY A 272 4.80 12.30 -0.50
CA GLY A 272 6.12 12.19 -1.10
C GLY A 272 6.79 10.92 -0.63
N TRP A 273 7.19 10.06 -1.57
CA TRP A 273 7.83 8.78 -1.30
C TRP A 273 9.32 8.88 -1.63
N SER A 274 10.15 8.75 -0.60
CA SER A 274 11.58 8.50 -0.77
C SER A 274 11.78 7.00 -0.93
N MET A 275 12.43 6.59 -2.01
CA MET A 275 12.64 5.18 -2.32
C MET A 275 14.12 4.90 -2.59
N LYS A 276 14.54 3.66 -2.32
CA LYS A 276 15.90 3.18 -2.57
C LYS A 276 15.86 1.78 -3.16
N ARG A 277 16.62 1.53 -4.22
CA ARG A 277 16.83 0.19 -4.77
C ARG A 277 17.69 -0.63 -3.82
N ARG A 278 17.28 -1.87 -3.60
CA ARG A 278 18.04 -2.85 -2.84
C ARG A 278 19.21 -3.37 -3.70
N ASP A 279 20.42 -3.41 -3.13
CA ASP A 279 21.63 -3.73 -3.89
C ASP A 279 21.70 -5.18 -4.37
N ASP A 280 20.99 -6.10 -3.72
CA ASP A 280 21.04 -7.55 -3.97
C ASP A 280 20.21 -7.97 -5.19
N ASP A 281 18.99 -7.47 -5.33
CA ASP A 281 18.04 -7.86 -6.37
C ASP A 281 17.43 -6.68 -7.14
N GLY A 282 17.79 -5.44 -6.77
CA GLY A 282 17.34 -4.24 -7.46
C GLY A 282 15.93 -3.80 -7.13
N ALA A 283 15.23 -4.45 -6.20
CA ALA A 283 13.85 -4.11 -5.82
C ALA A 283 13.78 -2.72 -5.17
N TRP A 284 12.74 -1.94 -5.49
CA TRP A 284 12.50 -0.66 -4.84
C TRP A 284 11.94 -0.84 -3.43
N LEU A 285 12.55 -0.14 -2.46
CA LEU A 285 12.14 -0.10 -1.06
C LEU A 285 11.78 1.33 -0.64
N VAL A 286 10.82 1.48 0.27
CA VAL A 286 10.43 2.74 0.88
C VAL A 286 11.47 3.14 1.94
N ASP A 287 12.14 4.26 1.75
CA ASP A 287 13.09 4.83 2.71
C ASP A 287 12.47 5.95 3.58
N GLY A 288 11.38 6.55 3.11
CA GLY A 288 10.66 7.58 3.84
C GLY A 288 9.36 7.99 3.17
N ILE A 289 8.44 8.53 3.96
CA ILE A 289 7.16 9.08 3.49
C ILE A 289 6.99 10.47 4.09
N ASP A 290 7.01 11.48 3.23
CA ASP A 290 6.52 12.82 3.56
C ASP A 290 5.04 12.90 3.23
N TRP A 291 4.28 13.67 4.00
CA TRP A 291 2.84 13.70 3.83
C TRP A 291 2.25 15.06 4.23
N GLN A 292 1.18 15.45 3.55
CA GLN A 292 0.39 16.63 3.87
C GLN A 292 -1.09 16.34 3.69
N ASP A 293 -1.87 16.61 4.73
CA ASP A 293 -3.32 16.39 4.76
C ASP A 293 -4.07 17.69 4.47
N PHE A 294 -5.09 17.59 3.61
CA PHE A 294 -5.95 18.70 3.20
C PHE A 294 -7.40 18.53 3.65
N ARG A 295 -7.73 17.44 4.36
CA ARG A 295 -9.06 17.20 4.91
C ARG A 295 -9.40 18.23 5.99
N GLU A 296 -10.65 18.64 6.03
CA GLU A 296 -11.12 19.70 6.95
C GLU A 296 -10.95 19.32 8.42
N ASP A 297 -11.11 18.04 8.76
CA ASP A 297 -10.98 17.52 10.13
C ASP A 297 -9.52 17.52 10.64
N TYR A 298 -8.54 17.60 9.73
CA TYR A 298 -7.11 17.48 10.02
C TYR A 298 -6.38 18.76 9.64
N ARG A 299 -6.66 19.86 10.37
CA ARG A 299 -5.94 21.13 10.24
C ARG A 299 -4.94 21.35 11.39
N PRO A 300 -3.67 20.95 11.27
CA PRO A 300 -2.63 21.44 12.17
C PRO A 300 -2.22 22.86 11.75
N GLY A 301 -2.98 23.87 12.20
CA GLY A 301 -2.50 25.25 12.40
C GLY A 301 -2.28 26.17 11.18
N ILE A 302 -2.21 25.69 9.95
CA ILE A 302 -2.11 26.53 8.73
C ILE A 302 -3.21 26.06 7.76
N GLY A 303 -4.25 26.88 7.61
CA GLY A 303 -5.39 26.56 6.76
C GLY A 303 -5.00 26.38 5.29
N ARG A 304 -5.89 25.73 4.51
CA ARG A 304 -5.75 25.54 3.05
C ARG A 304 -5.43 26.86 2.34
N GLU A 305 -6.14 27.91 2.74
CA GLU A 305 -5.97 29.27 2.24
C GLU A 305 -4.59 29.85 2.55
N GLU A 306 -4.04 29.57 3.74
CA GLU A 306 -2.73 30.04 4.16
C GLU A 306 -1.62 29.31 3.38
N TRP A 307 -1.82 28.04 3.04
CA TRP A 307 -0.89 27.29 2.20
C TRP A 307 -0.94 27.76 0.74
N GLU A 308 -2.14 27.79 0.13
CA GLU A 308 -2.35 28.33 -1.22
C GLU A 308 -1.79 29.76 -1.35
N ARG A 309 -1.80 30.55 -0.27
CA ARG A 309 -1.16 31.88 -0.22
C ARG A 309 0.36 31.86 -0.15
N ILE A 310 0.98 30.86 0.49
CA ILE A 310 2.44 30.81 0.70
C ILE A 310 3.17 30.19 -0.50
N CYS A 311 2.61 29.17 -1.14
CA CYS A 311 3.28 28.55 -2.29
C CYS A 311 2.41 28.22 -3.51
N GLY A 312 1.17 28.74 -3.59
CA GLY A 312 0.47 28.95 -4.86
C GLY A 312 0.80 30.31 -5.45
#